data_AF-I0GUI5-F1
#
_entry.id   AF-I0GUI5-F1
#
_cell.length_a   1.000
_cell.length_b   1.000
_cell.length_c   1.000
_cell.angle_alpha   90.00
_cell.angle_beta   90.00
_cell.angle_gamma   90.00
#
_symmetry.space_group_name_H-M   'P 1'
#
loop_
_entity.id
_entity.type
_entity.pdbx_description
1 polymer ?
#
loop_
_entity_poly.entity_id
_entity_poly.type
_entity_poly.pdbx_seq_one_letter_code
_entity_poly.pdbx_strand_id
1 'polypeptide(L)'
;MEPALFSPMVANIIIILAGTISFVALIGVAYCYSILISKRDSFTKLDKFEQELKSLQQDVQELKKYVAKLQLQEAAPIDRGVPATAVNTQKNKPADKTLPSEVWQKFVDDYNNLAKSMNVPKAAEACENFVRDHKLHLLVCVETEAQSGGSATPVYAPVDKVNLSNYWAWSVTGQPEDFVVVPNPFVEYTEKLHQESGMKETFASNYETGSFRQIQVKLPAHFRQHLGAWKIVQPGVIRLT
;
A
#
# COMPACT_ATOMS: atom_id res chain seq x y z
N MET A 1 27.83 62.10 30.71
CA MET A 1 27.32 60.86 30.08
C MET A 1 25.81 60.93 30.16
N GLU A 2 25.17 61.50 29.16
CA GLU A 2 23.71 61.59 29.11
C GLU A 2 23.15 60.33 28.43
N PRO A 3 22.14 59.66 29.00
CA PRO A 3 21.48 58.56 28.33
C PRO A 3 20.69 59.13 27.16
N ALA A 4 21.00 58.70 25.95
CA ALA A 4 20.25 59.05 24.75
C ALA A 4 18.80 58.58 24.90
N LEU A 5 17.93 59.46 25.38
CA LEU A 5 16.48 59.26 25.44
C LEU A 5 15.97 59.28 24.00
N PHE A 6 15.50 58.14 23.51
CA PHE A 6 14.89 58.02 22.19
C PHE A 6 13.80 59.08 21.99
N SER A 7 13.74 59.67 20.79
CA SER A 7 12.66 60.60 20.40
C SER A 7 11.28 59.97 20.68
N PRO A 8 10.28 60.73 21.16
CA PRO A 8 8.97 60.19 21.55
C PRO A 8 8.28 59.38 20.45
N MET A 9 8.54 59.68 19.18
CA MET A 9 8.09 58.88 18.03
C MET A 9 8.70 57.48 18.01
N VAL A 10 10.01 57.37 18.25
CA VAL A 10 10.75 56.10 18.25
C VAL A 10 10.33 55.25 19.46
N ALA A 11 10.13 55.87 20.62
CA ALA A 11 9.63 55.19 21.81
C ALA A 11 8.24 54.54 21.56
N ASN A 12 7.31 55.26 20.94
CA ASN A 12 5.99 54.74 20.60
C ASN A 12 6.05 53.59 19.59
N ILE A 13 6.90 53.68 18.56
CA ILE A 13 7.09 52.61 17.57
C ILE A 13 7.64 51.34 18.23
N ILE A 14 8.60 51.47 19.14
CA ILE A 14 9.18 50.33 19.88
C ILE A 14 8.12 49.66 20.77
N ILE A 15 7.27 50.44 21.45
CA ILE A 15 6.19 49.90 22.29
C ILE A 15 5.17 49.13 21.44
N ILE A 16 4.80 49.66 20.27
CA ILE A 16 3.87 48.98 19.35
C ILE A 16 4.50 47.67 18.84
N LEU A 17 5.75 47.70 18.39
CA LEU A 17 6.47 46.50 17.95
C LEU A 17 6.55 45.44 19.05
N ALA A 18 6.94 45.82 20.26
CA ALA A 18 7.00 44.91 21.40
C ALA A 18 5.62 44.30 21.72
N GLY A 19 4.55 45.10 21.64
CA GLY A 19 3.18 44.63 21.81
C GLY A 19 2.78 43.60 20.74
N THR A 20 3.08 43.87 19.46
CA THR A 20 2.75 42.93 18.38
C THR A 20 3.52 41.62 18.48
N ILE A 21 4.80 41.66 18.82
CA ILE A 21 5.63 40.46 19.00
C ILE A 21 5.11 39.62 20.17
N SER A 22 4.75 40.26 21.28
CA SER A 22 4.18 39.57 22.44
C SER A 22 2.85 38.88 22.10
N PHE A 23 1.99 39.54 21.32
CA PHE A 23 0.72 38.96 20.88
C PHE A 23 0.91 37.76 19.94
N VAL A 24 1.83 37.86 18.97
CA VAL A 24 2.17 36.74 18.07
C VAL A 24 2.76 35.56 18.84
N ALA A 25 3.64 35.82 19.81
CA ALA A 25 4.19 34.78 20.67
C ALA A 25 3.11 34.06 21.48
N LEU A 26 2.13 34.80 22.01
CA LEU A 26 1.02 34.23 22.78
C LEU A 26 0.15 33.32 21.91
N ILE A 27 -0.16 33.73 20.67
CA ILE A 27 -0.86 32.89 19.69
C ILE A 27 -0.06 31.64 19.37
N GLY A 28 1.26 31.78 19.16
CA GLY A 28 2.15 30.64 18.90
C GLY A 28 2.17 29.62 20.03
N VAL A 29 2.26 30.07 21.28
CA VAL A 29 2.21 29.20 22.47
C VAL A 29 0.86 28.49 22.58
N ALA A 30 -0.25 29.21 22.37
CA ALA A 30 -1.59 28.63 22.39
C ALA A 30 -1.78 27.56 21.29
N TYR A 31 -1.24 27.81 20.09
CA TYR A 31 -1.26 26.86 18.99
C TYR A 31 -0.45 25.59 19.29
N CYS A 32 0.78 25.75 19.81
CA CYS A 32 1.61 24.63 20.24
C CYS A 32 0.93 23.80 21.34
N TYR A 33 0.27 24.46 22.29
CA TYR A 33 -0.50 23.80 23.35
C TYR A 33 -1.70 23.02 22.79
N SER A 34 -2.41 23.59 21.80
CA SER A 34 -3.53 22.93 21.11
C SER A 34 -3.09 21.68 20.34
N ILE A 35 -1.95 21.73 19.64
CA ILE A 35 -1.38 20.54 18.97
C ILE A 35 -1.01 19.46 19.98
N LEU A 36 -0.43 19.82 21.13
CA LEU A 36 -0.07 18.87 22.18
C LEU A 36 -1.29 18.16 22.77
N ILE A 37 -2.41 18.88 22.94
CA ILE A 37 -3.65 18.29 23.46
C ILE A 37 -4.31 17.37 22.42
N SER A 38 -4.30 17.76 21.14
CA SER A 38 -4.83 16.91 20.06
C SER A 38 -4.04 15.61 19.89
N LYS A 39 -2.73 15.64 20.16
CA LYS A 39 -1.91 14.41 20.18
C LYS A 39 -2.33 13.46 21.30
N ARG A 40 -2.76 13.93 22.47
CA ARG A 40 -3.25 13.08 23.57
C ARG A 40 -4.51 12.29 23.19
N ASP A 41 -5.44 12.90 22.46
CA ASP A 41 -6.64 12.21 21.96
C ASP A 41 -6.32 11.15 20.91
N SER A 42 -5.17 11.26 20.23
CA SER A 42 -4.70 10.23 19.29
C SER A 42 -4.12 9.03 20.03
N PHE A 43 -3.48 9.24 21.18
CA PHE A 43 -2.97 8.15 22.02
C PHE A 43 -4.11 7.30 22.62
N THR A 44 -5.22 7.91 23.05
CA THR A 44 -6.38 7.16 23.56
C THR A 44 -7.04 6.29 22.49
N LYS A 45 -7.01 6.73 21.22
CA LYS A 45 -7.46 5.91 20.09
C LYS A 45 -6.53 4.73 19.82
N LEU A 46 -5.20 4.91 19.99
CA LEU A 46 -4.24 3.81 19.87
C LEU A 46 -4.47 2.74 20.93
N ASP A 47 -4.70 3.12 22.19
CA ASP A 47 -5.04 2.17 23.27
C ASP A 47 -6.31 1.38 22.94
N LYS A 48 -7.33 2.07 22.38
CA LYS A 48 -8.56 1.43 21.93
C LYS A 48 -8.32 0.43 20.79
N PHE A 49 -7.48 0.78 19.81
CA PHE A 49 -7.11 -0.14 18.73
C PHE A 49 -6.32 -1.34 19.23
N GLU A 50 -5.42 -1.16 20.19
CA GLU A 50 -4.69 -2.30 20.78
C GLU A 50 -5.65 -3.27 21.48
N GLN A 51 -6.67 -2.75 22.15
CA GLN A 51 -7.71 -3.55 22.78
C GLN A 51 -8.58 -4.29 21.75
N GLU A 52 -8.97 -3.62 20.66
CA GLU A 52 -9.70 -4.23 19.54
C GLU A 52 -8.87 -5.36 18.89
N LEU A 53 -7.56 -5.18 18.70
CA LEU A 53 -6.67 -6.23 18.18
C LEU A 53 -6.56 -7.43 19.13
N LYS A 54 -6.45 -7.19 20.44
CA LYS A 54 -6.42 -8.27 21.45
C LYS A 54 -7.71 -9.08 21.44
N SER A 55 -8.87 -8.41 21.31
CA SER A 55 -10.17 -9.07 21.18
C SER A 55 -10.24 -9.91 19.91
N LEU A 56 -9.86 -9.34 18.75
CA LEU A 56 -9.90 -10.03 17.47
C LEU A 56 -8.97 -11.26 17.44
N GLN A 57 -7.80 -11.15 18.08
CA GLN A 57 -6.86 -12.26 18.21
C GLN A 57 -7.44 -13.42 19.05
N GLN A 58 -8.20 -13.11 20.11
CA GLN A 58 -8.89 -14.12 20.91
C GLN A 58 -9.97 -14.84 20.09
N ASP A 59 -10.79 -14.09 19.36
CA ASP A 59 -11.84 -14.66 18.50
C ASP A 59 -11.26 -15.59 17.42
N VAL A 60 -10.13 -15.19 16.80
CA VAL A 60 -9.42 -16.03 15.83
C VAL A 60 -8.89 -17.32 16.48
N GLN A 61 -8.37 -17.25 17.71
CA GLN A 61 -7.94 -18.46 18.42
C GLN A 61 -9.10 -19.38 18.79
N GLU A 62 -10.24 -18.81 19.18
CA GLU A 62 -11.44 -19.57 19.49
C GLU A 62 -11.97 -20.28 18.24
N LEU A 63 -12.09 -19.54 17.13
CA LEU A 63 -12.50 -20.09 15.84
C LEU A 63 -11.54 -21.19 15.37
N LYS A 64 -10.22 -21.00 15.54
CA LYS A 64 -9.22 -22.03 15.23
C LYS A 64 -9.43 -23.31 16.04
N LYS A 65 -9.81 -23.20 17.32
CA LYS A 65 -10.13 -24.37 18.16
C LYS A 65 -11.42 -25.06 17.70
N TYR A 66 -12.45 -24.31 17.32
CA TYR A 66 -13.67 -24.88 16.74
C TYR A 66 -13.40 -25.60 15.43
N VAL A 67 -12.61 -25.00 14.53
CA VAL A 67 -12.22 -25.62 13.26
C VAL A 67 -11.40 -26.90 13.51
N ALA A 68 -10.44 -26.87 14.44
CA ALA A 68 -9.67 -28.07 14.82
C ALA A 68 -10.57 -29.17 15.41
N LYS A 69 -11.60 -28.79 16.18
CA LYS A 69 -12.58 -29.73 16.75
C LYS A 69 -13.47 -30.34 15.67
N LEU A 70 -13.92 -29.57 14.69
CA LEU A 70 -14.67 -30.07 13.53
C LEU A 70 -13.83 -31.02 12.67
N GLN A 71 -12.55 -30.70 12.43
CA GLN A 71 -11.64 -31.58 11.72
C GLN A 71 -11.33 -32.88 12.47
N LEU A 72 -11.30 -32.86 13.80
CA LEU A 72 -11.20 -34.07 14.63
C LEU A 72 -12.51 -34.88 14.67
N GLN A 73 -13.66 -34.22 14.51
CA GLN A 73 -14.98 -34.87 14.52
C GLN A 73 -15.32 -35.54 13.18
N GLU A 74 -14.68 -35.13 12.08
CA GLU A 74 -14.77 -35.78 10.76
C GLU A 74 -13.87 -37.02 10.64
N ALA A 75 -13.06 -37.34 11.65
CA ALA A 75 -12.10 -38.44 11.67
C ALA A 75 -12.57 -39.69 12.49
N ALA A 76 -13.80 -40.16 12.26
CA ALA A 76 -14.25 -41.51 12.63
C ALA A 76 -14.76 -42.26 11.38
N PRO A 77 -14.53 -43.59 11.25
CA PRO A 77 -13.74 -44.13 10.15
C PRO A 77 -14.57 -44.49 8.91
N ILE A 78 -14.05 -44.16 7.73
CA ILE A 78 -14.32 -44.92 6.50
C ILE A 78 -13.11 -45.84 6.27
N ASP A 79 -13.35 -47.12 6.57
CA ASP A 79 -12.51 -48.26 6.22
C ASP A 79 -12.45 -48.43 4.69
N ARG A 80 -11.25 -48.30 4.12
CA ARG A 80 -10.73 -49.24 3.11
C ARG A 80 -9.30 -48.91 2.66
N GLY A 81 -8.36 -49.78 3.07
CA GLY A 81 -7.33 -50.35 2.19
C GLY A 81 -6.17 -49.46 1.73
N VAL A 82 -5.10 -49.43 2.53
CA VAL A 82 -3.74 -49.11 2.08
C VAL A 82 -3.09 -50.40 1.50
N PRO A 83 -2.20 -50.29 0.51
CA PRO A 83 -0.85 -50.78 0.78
C PRO A 83 0.21 -49.70 0.51
N ALA A 84 1.13 -49.62 1.47
CA ALA A 84 2.26 -48.74 1.51
C ALA A 84 3.33 -49.15 0.49
N THR A 85 3.96 -48.18 -0.17
CA THR A 85 5.39 -48.31 -0.52
C THR A 85 6.06 -46.95 -0.72
N ALA A 86 7.22 -46.83 -0.07
CA ALA A 86 8.36 -45.96 -0.39
C ALA A 86 8.22 -44.44 -0.16
N VAL A 87 8.60 -44.06 1.06
CA VAL A 87 9.37 -42.84 1.34
C VAL A 87 10.51 -42.72 0.33
N ASN A 88 10.56 -41.61 -0.40
CA ASN A 88 11.81 -41.08 -0.93
C ASN A 88 11.91 -39.61 -0.53
N THR A 89 12.77 -39.38 0.47
CA THR A 89 13.14 -38.08 1.00
C THR A 89 14.17 -37.43 0.04
N GLN A 90 14.16 -36.10 0.01
CA GLN A 90 15.13 -35.19 -0.61
C GLN A 90 14.96 -34.85 -2.10
N LYS A 91 14.17 -33.79 -2.31
CA LYS A 91 14.73 -32.57 -2.93
C LYS A 91 14.14 -31.33 -2.23
N ASN A 92 14.85 -30.84 -1.22
CA ASN A 92 14.64 -29.48 -0.71
C ASN A 92 14.89 -28.49 -1.85
N LYS A 93 13.81 -27.93 -2.39
CA LYS A 93 13.79 -26.65 -3.10
C LYS A 93 12.60 -25.89 -2.49
N PRO A 94 12.75 -24.65 -2.00
CA PRO A 94 11.62 -23.93 -1.44
C PRO A 94 10.57 -23.81 -2.56
N ALA A 95 9.41 -24.41 -2.34
CA ALA A 95 8.29 -24.32 -3.26
C ALA A 95 7.85 -22.85 -3.28
N ASP A 96 8.20 -22.19 -4.38
CA ASP A 96 7.74 -20.87 -4.77
C ASP A 96 6.21 -20.85 -4.71
N LYS A 97 5.65 -20.07 -3.77
CA LYS A 97 4.19 -19.93 -3.59
C LYS A 97 3.65 -18.99 -4.67
N THR A 98 3.77 -19.37 -5.93
CA THR A 98 3.05 -18.65 -7.00
C THR A 98 1.56 -18.86 -6.80
N LEU A 99 0.80 -17.77 -6.64
CA LEU A 99 -0.67 -17.81 -6.58
C LEU A 99 -1.22 -18.53 -7.84
N PRO A 100 -2.10 -19.55 -7.68
CA PRO A 100 -2.69 -20.23 -8.82
C PRO A 100 -3.39 -19.26 -9.77
N SER A 101 -3.18 -19.44 -11.08
CA SER A 101 -3.68 -18.53 -12.12
C SER A 101 -5.20 -18.38 -12.10
N GLU A 102 -5.93 -19.44 -11.77
CA GLU A 102 -7.39 -19.48 -11.70
C GLU A 102 -7.99 -18.41 -10.79
N VAL A 103 -7.24 -17.96 -9.76
CA VAL A 103 -7.74 -16.99 -8.77
C VAL A 103 -7.79 -15.58 -9.33
N TRP A 104 -6.78 -15.16 -10.11
CA TRP A 104 -6.61 -13.79 -10.57
C TRP A 104 -6.89 -13.59 -12.06
N GLN A 105 -7.05 -14.67 -12.83
CA GLN A 105 -7.16 -14.58 -14.28
C GLN A 105 -8.34 -13.73 -14.74
N LYS A 106 -9.53 -13.91 -14.17
CA LYS A 106 -10.70 -13.08 -14.49
C LYS A 106 -10.44 -11.60 -14.22
N PHE A 107 -9.82 -11.28 -13.08
CA PHE A 107 -9.48 -9.91 -12.73
C PHE A 107 -8.49 -9.28 -13.73
N VAL A 108 -7.45 -10.02 -14.12
CA VAL A 108 -6.47 -9.55 -15.10
C VAL A 108 -7.07 -9.39 -16.50
N ASP A 109 -8.01 -10.26 -16.89
CA ASP A 109 -8.73 -10.13 -18.16
C ASP A 109 -9.62 -8.88 -18.18
N ASP A 110 -10.40 -8.66 -17.11
CA ASP A 110 -11.25 -7.47 -16.95
C ASP A 110 -10.39 -6.19 -16.94
N TYR A 111 -9.26 -6.21 -16.22
CA TYR A 111 -8.27 -5.14 -16.22
C TYR A 111 -7.70 -4.86 -17.62
N ASN A 112 -7.28 -5.90 -18.34
CA ASN A 112 -6.68 -5.74 -19.67
C ASN A 112 -7.70 -5.21 -20.69
N ASN A 113 -8.99 -5.54 -20.53
CA ASN A 113 -10.05 -4.97 -21.35
C ASN A 113 -10.27 -3.49 -21.03
N LEU A 114 -10.25 -3.11 -19.75
CA LEU A 114 -10.27 -1.72 -19.32
C LEU A 114 -9.07 -0.95 -19.89
N ALA A 115 -7.85 -1.47 -19.74
CA ALA A 115 -6.62 -0.82 -20.18
C ALA A 115 -6.58 -0.52 -21.70
N LYS A 116 -7.20 -1.37 -22.53
CA LYS A 116 -7.36 -1.12 -23.98
C LYS A 116 -8.29 0.05 -24.29
N SER A 117 -9.17 0.41 -23.37
CA SER A 117 -10.21 1.43 -23.55
C SER A 117 -9.82 2.81 -23.01
N MET A 118 -8.55 3.03 -22.59
CA MET A 118 -8.12 4.29 -21.96
C MET A 118 -8.21 5.54 -22.84
N ASN A 119 -8.36 5.40 -24.16
CA ASN A 119 -8.47 6.52 -25.09
C ASN A 119 -9.91 7.11 -25.19
N VAL A 120 -10.89 6.58 -24.45
CA VAL A 120 -12.27 7.06 -24.51
C VAL A 120 -12.50 8.27 -23.57
N PRO A 121 -13.42 9.20 -23.91
CA PRO A 121 -13.68 10.41 -23.12
C PRO A 121 -14.11 10.18 -21.65
N LYS A 122 -14.45 8.94 -21.29
CA LYS A 122 -14.90 8.52 -19.95
C LYS A 122 -13.94 7.55 -19.26
N ALA A 123 -12.69 7.46 -19.71
CA ALA A 123 -11.71 6.54 -19.15
C ALA A 123 -11.49 6.75 -17.64
N ALA A 124 -11.46 8.00 -17.16
CA ALA A 124 -11.32 8.30 -15.73
C ALA A 124 -12.49 7.73 -14.90
N GLU A 125 -13.73 7.94 -15.36
CA GLU A 125 -14.92 7.38 -14.70
C GLU A 125 -14.92 5.85 -14.72
N ALA A 126 -14.49 5.24 -15.83
CA ALA A 126 -14.36 3.80 -15.94
C ALA A 126 -13.32 3.23 -14.95
N CYS A 127 -12.19 3.91 -14.75
CA CYS A 127 -11.19 3.53 -13.75
C CYS A 127 -11.73 3.62 -12.32
N GLU A 128 -12.39 4.73 -11.97
CA GLU A 128 -13.00 4.91 -10.65
C GLU A 128 -14.07 3.83 -10.36
N ASN A 129 -14.91 3.53 -11.36
CA ASN A 129 -15.90 2.45 -11.26
C ASN A 129 -15.23 1.09 -11.08
N PHE A 130 -14.21 0.79 -11.88
CA PHE A 130 -13.48 -0.48 -11.80
C PHE A 130 -12.83 -0.69 -10.43
N VAL A 131 -12.17 0.35 -9.90
CA VAL A 131 -11.55 0.34 -8.56
C VAL A 131 -12.58 0.10 -7.48
N ARG A 132 -13.75 0.76 -7.55
CA ARG A 132 -14.83 0.58 -6.59
C ARG A 132 -15.45 -0.82 -6.67
N ASP A 133 -15.72 -1.31 -7.87
CA ASP A 133 -16.41 -2.59 -8.09
C ASP A 133 -15.53 -3.78 -7.65
N HIS A 134 -14.22 -3.69 -7.87
CA HIS A 134 -13.25 -4.70 -7.44
C HIS A 134 -12.66 -4.42 -6.04
N LYS A 135 -13.06 -3.33 -5.38
CA LYS A 135 -12.57 -2.89 -4.06
C LYS A 135 -11.04 -2.84 -4.00
N LEU A 136 -10.42 -2.21 -4.99
CA LEU A 136 -8.97 -2.18 -5.13
C LEU A 136 -8.34 -1.20 -4.14
N HIS A 137 -7.19 -1.60 -3.60
CA HIS A 137 -6.30 -0.72 -2.87
C HIS A 137 -5.42 0.03 -3.87
N LEU A 138 -5.36 1.35 -3.75
CA LEU A 138 -4.55 2.18 -4.62
C LEU A 138 -3.21 2.44 -3.94
N LEU A 139 -2.10 2.21 -4.65
CA LEU A 139 -0.75 2.37 -4.11
C LEU A 139 0.09 3.32 -4.96
N VAL A 140 1.02 4.02 -4.32
CA VAL A 140 2.07 4.83 -4.94
C VAL A 140 3.43 4.37 -4.42
N CYS A 141 4.47 4.45 -5.25
CA CYS A 141 5.85 4.25 -4.79
C CYS A 141 6.39 5.58 -4.24
N VAL A 142 6.76 5.62 -2.96
CA VAL A 142 7.16 6.86 -2.26
C VAL A 142 8.67 7.05 -2.22
N GLU A 143 9.44 6.00 -1.95
CA GLU A 143 10.89 6.09 -1.82
C GLU A 143 11.59 4.85 -2.36
N THR A 144 12.67 5.09 -3.08
CA THR A 144 13.58 4.11 -3.65
C THR A 144 14.92 4.39 -2.96
N GLU A 145 15.08 3.98 -1.70
CA GLU A 145 16.32 4.23 -0.95
C GLU A 145 17.48 3.52 -1.65
N ALA A 146 18.37 4.29 -2.28
CA ALA A 146 19.58 3.79 -2.89
C ALA A 146 20.55 3.29 -1.81
N GLN A 147 20.34 2.06 -1.33
CA GLN A 147 21.36 1.36 -0.56
C GLN A 147 22.60 1.24 -1.46
N SER A 148 23.78 1.60 -0.95
CA SER A 148 25.08 1.68 -1.64
C SER A 148 25.63 0.36 -2.24
N GLY A 149 24.75 -0.53 -2.69
CA GLY A 149 25.01 -1.84 -3.30
C GLY A 149 23.99 -2.27 -4.36
N GLY A 150 23.26 -1.34 -4.99
CA GLY A 150 22.68 -1.56 -6.32
C GLY A 150 21.25 -2.11 -6.41
N SER A 151 20.49 -2.21 -5.32
CA SER A 151 19.04 -2.43 -5.40
C SER A 151 18.34 -1.58 -4.36
N ALA A 152 17.81 -0.45 -4.80
CA ALA A 152 16.93 0.34 -3.97
C ALA A 152 15.60 -0.40 -3.81
N THR A 153 15.17 -0.63 -2.58
CA THR A 153 13.93 -1.37 -2.33
C THR A 153 12.76 -0.39 -2.40
N PRO A 154 11.81 -0.56 -3.32
CA PRO A 154 10.68 0.36 -3.45
C PRO A 154 9.76 0.24 -2.23
N VAL A 155 9.37 1.39 -1.69
CA VAL A 155 8.38 1.49 -0.61
C VAL A 155 7.03 1.91 -1.20
N TYR A 156 5.98 1.13 -0.90
CA TYR A 156 4.63 1.41 -1.39
C TYR A 156 3.74 1.93 -0.26
N ALA A 157 3.00 2.99 -0.55
CA ALA A 157 2.05 3.62 0.36
C ALA A 157 0.65 3.64 -0.26
N PRO A 158 -0.41 3.47 0.55
CA PRO A 158 -1.78 3.61 0.07
C PRO A 158 -2.12 5.07 -0.26
N VAL A 159 -2.99 5.27 -1.25
CA VAL A 159 -3.56 6.57 -1.64
C VAL A 159 -5.06 6.43 -1.87
N ASP A 160 -5.79 7.55 -1.86
CA ASP A 160 -7.26 7.52 -1.95
C ASP A 160 -7.81 7.86 -3.34
N LYS A 161 -6.95 8.18 -4.31
CA LYS A 161 -7.39 8.65 -5.64
C LYS A 161 -6.69 7.92 -6.77
N VAL A 162 -7.44 7.59 -7.82
CA VAL A 162 -6.92 6.89 -8.99
C VAL A 162 -5.77 7.65 -9.63
N ASN A 163 -5.90 8.96 -9.80
CA ASN A 163 -4.88 9.80 -10.44
C ASN A 163 -3.57 9.96 -9.63
N LEU A 164 -3.59 9.66 -8.33
CA LEU A 164 -2.39 9.68 -7.48
C LEU A 164 -1.70 8.31 -7.39
N SER A 165 -2.37 7.26 -7.86
CA SER A 165 -1.89 5.88 -7.75
C SER A 165 -1.03 5.48 -8.94
N ASN A 166 0.01 4.68 -8.69
CA ASN A 166 0.77 3.99 -9.75
C ASN A 166 0.37 2.53 -9.87
N TYR A 167 -0.19 1.94 -8.81
CA TYR A 167 -0.55 0.53 -8.75
C TYR A 167 -1.93 0.34 -8.15
N TRP A 168 -2.63 -0.69 -8.60
CA TRP A 168 -3.89 -1.15 -8.02
C TRP A 168 -3.71 -2.57 -7.50
N ALA A 169 -4.10 -2.80 -6.25
CA ALA A 169 -3.95 -4.06 -5.55
C ALA A 169 -5.33 -4.66 -5.25
N TRP A 170 -5.58 -5.84 -5.79
CA TRP A 170 -6.77 -6.65 -5.56
C TRP A 170 -6.50 -7.68 -4.45
N SER A 171 -7.40 -7.79 -3.47
CA SER A 171 -7.26 -8.74 -2.38
C SER A 171 -7.58 -10.16 -2.82
N VAL A 172 -6.70 -11.11 -2.49
CA VAL A 172 -6.91 -12.52 -2.82
C VAL A 172 -7.96 -13.10 -1.88
N THR A 173 -9.00 -13.71 -2.45
CA THR A 173 -10.07 -14.31 -1.65
C THR A 173 -9.52 -15.45 -0.77
N GLY A 174 -9.77 -15.36 0.54
CA GLY A 174 -9.29 -16.34 1.53
C GLY A 174 -7.85 -16.12 2.02
N GLN A 175 -7.13 -15.12 1.51
CA GLN A 175 -5.76 -14.76 1.92
C GLN A 175 -5.69 -13.24 2.18
N PRO A 176 -6.03 -12.75 3.38
CA PRO A 176 -6.23 -11.31 3.64
C PRO A 176 -4.95 -10.48 3.54
N GLU A 177 -3.77 -11.11 3.64
CA GLU A 177 -2.47 -10.43 3.49
C GLU A 177 -1.91 -10.52 2.06
N ASP A 178 -2.50 -11.32 1.17
CA ASP A 178 -1.97 -11.51 -0.19
C ASP A 178 -2.78 -10.70 -1.21
N PHE A 179 -2.06 -10.00 -2.09
CA PHE A 179 -2.62 -9.08 -3.05
C PHE A 179 -2.06 -9.30 -4.45
N VAL A 180 -2.93 -9.19 -5.43
CA VAL A 180 -2.59 -9.20 -6.85
C VAL A 180 -2.50 -7.76 -7.31
N VAL A 181 -1.33 -7.36 -7.82
CA VAL A 181 -1.02 -5.97 -8.13
C VAL A 181 -0.82 -5.79 -9.63
N VAL A 182 -1.49 -4.77 -10.17
CA VAL A 182 -1.43 -4.34 -11.56
C VAL A 182 -1.08 -2.85 -11.63
N PRO A 183 -0.42 -2.36 -12.70
CA PRO A 183 -0.14 -0.94 -12.83
C PRO A 183 -1.43 -0.15 -13.07
N ASN A 184 -1.43 1.14 -12.78
CA ASN A 184 -2.55 2.01 -13.10
C ASN A 184 -2.58 2.28 -14.62
N PRO A 185 -3.61 1.82 -15.37
CA PRO A 185 -3.69 2.00 -16.82
C PRO A 185 -4.02 3.44 -17.24
N PHE A 186 -4.47 4.28 -16.30
CA PHE A 186 -4.79 5.69 -16.57
C PHE A 186 -3.53 6.56 -16.68
N VAL A 187 -2.40 6.10 -16.15
CA VAL A 187 -1.12 6.83 -16.18
C VAL A 187 -0.28 6.31 -17.34
N GLU A 188 0.20 7.22 -18.18
CA GLU A 188 1.10 6.87 -19.29
C GLU A 188 2.43 6.32 -18.76
N TYR A 189 2.90 5.23 -19.38
CA TYR A 189 4.15 4.60 -19.01
C TYR A 189 5.33 5.38 -19.60
N THR A 190 5.96 6.21 -18.77
CA THR A 190 7.09 7.07 -19.14
C THR A 190 8.40 6.55 -18.55
N GLU A 191 9.54 7.08 -19.02
CA GLU A 191 10.86 6.80 -18.43
C GLU A 191 10.89 7.07 -16.93
N LYS A 192 10.27 8.18 -16.50
CA LYS A 192 10.16 8.53 -15.08
C LYS A 192 9.42 7.45 -14.30
N LEU A 193 8.29 6.97 -14.81
CA LEU A 193 7.52 5.90 -14.18
C LEU A 193 8.35 4.61 -14.10
N HIS A 194 9.11 4.30 -15.15
CA HIS A 194 9.97 3.12 -15.21
C HIS A 194 11.12 3.17 -14.19
N GLN A 195 11.83 4.30 -14.12
CA GLN A 195 13.07 4.43 -13.35
C GLN A 195 12.86 4.83 -11.89
N GLU A 196 11.87 5.67 -11.62
CA GLU A 196 11.71 6.34 -10.32
C GLU A 196 10.49 5.85 -9.53
N SER A 197 9.46 5.31 -10.20
CA SER A 197 8.19 4.95 -9.54
C SER A 197 8.05 3.47 -9.20
N GLY A 198 9.16 2.73 -9.13
CA GLY A 198 9.19 1.31 -8.70
C GLY A 198 8.77 0.30 -9.78
N MET A 199 8.53 0.73 -11.02
CA MET A 199 7.95 -0.16 -12.05
C MET A 199 8.91 -1.25 -12.49
N LYS A 200 10.20 -0.94 -12.67
CA LYS A 200 11.21 -1.91 -13.09
C LYS A 200 11.49 -2.97 -12.01
N GLU A 201 11.27 -2.64 -10.74
CA GLU A 201 11.34 -3.56 -9.61
C GLU A 201 10.07 -4.41 -9.48
N THR A 202 8.91 -3.83 -9.81
CA THR A 202 7.60 -4.50 -9.69
C THR A 202 7.29 -5.43 -10.86
N PHE A 203 7.64 -5.03 -12.08
CA PHE A 203 7.25 -5.71 -13.30
C PHE A 203 8.43 -5.86 -14.27
N ALA A 204 8.62 -7.09 -14.75
CA ALA A 204 9.38 -7.30 -15.98
C ALA A 204 8.59 -6.74 -17.17
N SER A 205 9.25 -5.93 -18.01
CA SER A 205 8.62 -5.28 -19.16
C SER A 205 9.55 -5.28 -20.38
N ASN A 206 8.98 -5.02 -21.56
CA ASN A 206 9.72 -4.76 -22.81
C ASN A 206 10.03 -3.26 -23.00
N TYR A 207 10.17 -2.50 -21.91
CA TYR A 207 10.49 -1.08 -21.97
C TYR A 207 11.93 -0.89 -22.47
N GLU A 208 12.10 0.01 -23.45
CA GLU A 208 13.42 0.45 -23.92
C GLU A 208 13.57 1.96 -23.72
N THR A 209 12.80 2.75 -24.47
CA THR A 209 12.74 4.22 -24.37
C THR A 209 11.37 4.74 -24.81
N GLY A 210 11.03 5.97 -24.44
CA GLY A 210 9.83 6.66 -24.92
C GLY A 210 8.66 6.65 -23.93
N SER A 211 7.44 6.72 -24.45
CA SER A 211 6.21 6.74 -23.65
C SER A 211 5.15 5.84 -24.29
N PHE A 212 4.50 5.01 -23.47
CA PHE A 212 3.54 4.01 -23.90
C PHE A 212 2.21 4.22 -23.19
N ARG A 213 1.13 4.27 -23.97
CA ARG A 213 -0.23 4.49 -23.44
C ARG A 213 -0.94 3.21 -23.06
N GLN A 214 -0.57 2.08 -23.67
CA GLN A 214 -1.26 0.83 -23.46
C GLN A 214 -0.34 -0.17 -22.75
N ILE A 215 -0.81 -0.62 -21.58
CA ILE A 215 -0.15 -1.64 -20.77
C ILE A 215 -1.02 -2.89 -20.79
N GLN A 216 -0.43 -4.03 -21.14
CA GLN A 216 -1.07 -5.34 -21.02
C GLN A 216 -0.37 -6.14 -19.91
N VAL A 217 -1.12 -6.56 -18.90
CA VAL A 217 -0.62 -7.46 -17.86
C VAL A 217 -0.67 -8.90 -18.37
N LYS A 218 0.48 -9.58 -18.40
CA LYS A 218 0.60 -11.00 -18.72
C LYS A 218 0.61 -11.86 -17.46
N LEU A 219 1.29 -11.36 -16.43
CA LEU A 219 1.32 -11.93 -15.09
C LEU A 219 1.20 -10.75 -14.12
N PRO A 220 0.21 -10.72 -13.21
CA PRO A 220 0.17 -9.67 -12.22
C PRO A 220 1.29 -9.87 -11.19
N ALA A 221 1.71 -8.81 -10.53
CA ALA A 221 2.65 -8.94 -9.42
C ALA A 221 1.91 -9.45 -8.18
N HIS A 222 2.60 -10.19 -7.31
CA HIS A 222 2.06 -10.65 -6.02
C HIS A 222 2.72 -9.89 -4.90
N PHE A 223 1.91 -9.18 -4.12
CA PHE A 223 2.34 -8.44 -2.94
C PHE A 223 1.82 -9.12 -1.69
N ARG A 224 2.58 -9.02 -0.60
CA ARG A 224 2.09 -9.30 0.74
C ARG A 224 2.07 -8.01 1.55
N GLN A 225 0.95 -7.76 2.22
CA GLN A 225 0.81 -6.67 3.17
C GLN A 225 0.86 -7.22 4.59
N HIS A 226 1.80 -6.73 5.40
CA HIS A 226 1.87 -7.07 6.81
C HIS A 226 2.17 -5.81 7.64
N LEU A 227 1.32 -5.53 8.63
CA LEU A 227 1.43 -4.32 9.49
C LEU A 227 1.57 -3.01 8.68
N GLY A 228 0.86 -2.90 7.56
CA GLY A 228 0.91 -1.74 6.67
C GLY A 228 2.09 -1.70 5.69
N ALA A 229 3.09 -2.58 5.85
CA ALA A 229 4.21 -2.69 4.93
C ALA A 229 3.86 -3.61 3.75
N TRP A 230 4.08 -3.11 2.54
CA TRP A 230 3.86 -3.84 1.29
C TRP A 230 5.18 -4.38 0.77
N LYS A 231 5.23 -5.69 0.47
CA LYS A 231 6.41 -6.35 -0.08
C LYS A 231 6.06 -7.11 -1.35
N ILE A 232 6.90 -6.98 -2.36
CA ILE A 232 6.83 -7.82 -3.55
C ILE A 232 7.24 -9.24 -3.14
N VAL A 233 6.31 -10.19 -3.26
CA VAL A 233 6.58 -11.63 -3.12
C VAL A 233 7.04 -12.19 -4.45
N GLN A 234 6.36 -11.81 -5.53
CA GLN A 234 6.69 -12.20 -6.88
C GLN A 234 6.47 -11.03 -7.84
N PRO A 235 7.47 -10.66 -8.67
CA PRO A 235 7.29 -9.62 -9.68
C PRO A 235 6.34 -10.08 -10.78
N GLY A 236 5.61 -9.13 -11.35
CA GLY A 236 4.73 -9.38 -12.48
C GLY A 236 5.43 -9.28 -13.83
N VAL A 237 4.67 -9.48 -14.90
CA VAL A 237 5.11 -9.32 -16.29
C VAL A 237 4.09 -8.49 -17.03
N ILE A 238 4.55 -7.39 -17.65
CA ILE A 238 3.73 -6.51 -18.47
C ILE A 238 4.32 -6.37 -19.87
N ARG A 239 3.45 -6.03 -20.82
CA ARG A 239 3.82 -5.68 -22.19
C ARG A 239 3.33 -4.27 -22.49
N LEU A 240 4.22 -3.43 -22.97
CA LEU A 240 3.96 -2.07 -23.41
C LEU A 240 3.71 -2.07 -24.93
N THR A 241 2.69 -1.35 -25.37
CA THR A 241 2.25 -1.21 -26.76
C THR A 241 1.82 0.20 -27.08
#